data_AF-A0AAE0LD62-F1
#
_entry.id   AF-A0AAE0LD62-F1
#
_cell.length_a   1.000
_cell.length_b   1.000
_cell.length_c   1.000
_cell.angle_alpha   90.00
_cell.angle_beta   90.00
_cell.angle_gamma   90.00
#
_symmetry.space_group_name_H-M   'P 1'
#
loop_
_entity.id
_entity.type
_entity.pdbx_description
1 polymer ?
#
loop_
_entity_poly.entity_id
_entity_poly.type
_entity_poly.pdbx_seq_one_letter_code
_entity_poly.pdbx_strand_id
1 'polypeptide(L)'
;MRVPRHAVESQMKLLGLDPEELNLLTQEQRRLIDSLQASHSDDVSWEALAARSRDLPYEFPTQQNRICFLQGREREEAADHARSTVSIASREFLKLVEGFLQLKRSTGSEREQLVYTHMSPADLIARLLKQRPIVFFGANDRFQLRDGQGGVGGFEDVGGLEESGNLRLDDLLSYDEMQLSALLGVAGRTHFINCGGRDNCAEPGEPETFERKGVYVGLVGARFERQGLMEWQTMIVSRSQNTAERGYGQHADPGSSVTQTLRLWAQFYGLEVLPTFEDTYGQSGFVQLSTDHLLNTAVYKQRMRAVIEPFLAEADYRAKEAGTRAYCHVVGLGLGVWQVHQTQKQLQVEVYADILRTRPLPFVADIDFSYFGLGRDDDHCAGVRNGGVFTGTVTGVVNEIRIHFSRRDPAAKLTGVDEGKLLVAQYAWDSNARPGNEYWIGMLTASGDPAAACCSHVAELQNPDVNPFTGNSRCW
;
A
#
# COMPACT_ATOMS: atom_id res chain seq x y z
N MET A 1 -13.01 -38.01 5.55
CA MET A 1 -14.33 -37.36 5.73
C MET A 1 -14.47 -36.27 4.70
N ARG A 2 -15.47 -36.33 3.82
CA ARG A 2 -15.73 -35.27 2.82
C ARG A 2 -16.35 -34.08 3.56
N VAL A 3 -15.69 -32.92 3.52
CA VAL A 3 -16.25 -31.66 4.00
C VAL A 3 -17.54 -31.39 3.19
N PRO A 4 -18.68 -31.04 3.82
CA PRO A 4 -19.93 -30.80 3.09
C PRO A 4 -19.77 -29.64 2.10
N ARG A 5 -20.25 -29.82 0.86
CA ARG A 5 -20.23 -28.82 -0.22
C ARG A 5 -20.73 -27.44 0.23
N HIS A 6 -21.72 -27.43 1.12
CA HIS A 6 -22.34 -26.22 1.65
C HIS A 6 -21.44 -25.43 2.63
N ALA A 7 -20.48 -26.08 3.30
CA ALA A 7 -19.48 -25.39 4.14
C ALA A 7 -18.39 -24.73 3.29
N VAL A 8 -18.04 -25.36 2.16
CA VAL A 8 -17.13 -24.81 1.16
C VAL A 8 -17.79 -23.61 0.46
N GLU A 9 -19.06 -23.70 0.06
CA GLU A 9 -19.80 -22.60 -0.57
C GLU A 9 -19.99 -21.37 0.34
N SER A 10 -20.11 -21.56 1.65
CA SER A 10 -20.16 -20.46 2.62
C SER A 10 -18.80 -19.78 2.84
N GLN A 11 -17.69 -20.54 2.83
CA GLN A 11 -16.33 -19.97 2.81
C GLN A 11 -16.02 -19.27 1.47
N MET A 12 -16.52 -19.80 0.35
CA MET A 12 -16.35 -19.23 -0.99
C MET A 12 -16.99 -17.83 -1.13
N LYS A 13 -18.13 -17.58 -0.47
CA LYS A 13 -18.77 -16.26 -0.42
C LYS A 13 -18.02 -15.24 0.44
N LEU A 14 -17.29 -15.69 1.46
CA LEU A 14 -16.53 -14.83 2.35
C LEU A 14 -15.21 -14.34 1.72
N LEU A 15 -14.64 -15.15 0.82
CA LEU A 15 -13.33 -14.89 0.21
C LEU A 15 -13.38 -14.09 -1.10
N GLY A 16 -14.56 -13.96 -1.74
CA GLY A 16 -14.69 -13.23 -3.00
C GLY A 16 -13.92 -13.83 -4.18
N LEU A 17 -13.56 -15.13 -4.10
CA LEU A 17 -12.69 -15.81 -5.08
C LEU A 17 -13.48 -16.67 -6.06
N ASP A 18 -12.96 -16.80 -7.29
CA ASP A 18 -13.42 -17.78 -8.25
C ASP A 18 -13.08 -19.21 -7.74
N PRO A 19 -14.00 -20.19 -7.81
CA PRO A 19 -13.72 -21.61 -7.55
C PRO A 19 -12.46 -22.19 -8.20
N GLU A 20 -12.08 -21.73 -9.40
CA GLU A 20 -10.86 -22.20 -10.09
C GLU A 20 -9.58 -21.60 -9.48
N GLU A 21 -9.61 -20.36 -9.02
CA GLU A 21 -8.48 -19.66 -8.41
C GLU A 21 -8.09 -20.26 -7.06
N LEU A 22 -9.06 -20.77 -6.29
CA LEU A 22 -8.78 -21.44 -5.03
C LEU A 22 -7.90 -22.68 -5.24
N ASN A 23 -8.09 -23.42 -6.34
CA ASN A 23 -7.39 -24.66 -6.64
C ASN A 23 -5.90 -24.46 -6.97
N LEU A 24 -5.47 -23.24 -7.23
CA LEU A 24 -4.06 -22.88 -7.45
C LEU A 24 -3.31 -22.59 -6.14
N LEU A 25 -4.02 -22.43 -5.01
CA LEU A 25 -3.43 -22.18 -3.70
C LEU A 25 -3.00 -23.48 -3.02
N THR A 26 -1.80 -23.48 -2.43
CA THR A 26 -1.36 -24.57 -1.57
C THR A 26 -2.22 -24.64 -0.31
N GLN A 27 -2.26 -25.80 0.36
CA GLN A 27 -2.97 -25.92 1.64
C GLN A 27 -2.42 -24.95 2.70
N GLU A 28 -1.12 -24.66 2.66
CA GLU A 28 -0.48 -23.70 3.57
C GLU A 28 -0.93 -22.27 3.27
N GLN A 29 -1.00 -21.88 2.00
CA GLN A 29 -1.51 -20.57 1.59
C GLN A 29 -2.98 -20.37 2.00
N ARG A 30 -3.81 -21.40 1.87
CA ARG A 30 -5.22 -21.34 2.33
C ARG A 30 -5.30 -21.16 3.85
N ARG A 31 -4.52 -21.93 4.61
CA ARG A 31 -4.45 -21.79 6.08
C ARG A 31 -3.93 -20.43 6.51
N LEU A 32 -2.96 -19.87 5.77
CA LEU A 32 -2.46 -18.53 6.02
C LEU A 32 -3.54 -17.49 5.79
N ILE A 33 -4.25 -17.53 4.67
CA ILE A 33 -5.38 -16.62 4.39
C ILE A 33 -6.44 -16.72 5.48
N ASP A 34 -6.83 -17.92 5.88
CA ASP A 34 -7.79 -18.12 6.97
C ASP A 34 -7.27 -17.53 8.30
N SER A 35 -5.97 -17.68 8.61
CA SER A 35 -5.37 -17.12 9.83
C SER A 35 -5.31 -15.59 9.82
N LEU A 36 -5.08 -14.97 8.66
CA LEU A 36 -5.05 -13.51 8.46
C LEU A 36 -6.42 -12.86 8.63
N GLN A 37 -7.49 -13.66 8.54
CA GLN A 37 -8.87 -13.23 8.72
C GLN A 37 -9.41 -13.54 10.12
N ALA A 38 -8.71 -14.35 10.92
CA ALA A 38 -9.21 -14.91 12.17
C ALA A 38 -8.88 -14.09 13.44
N SER A 39 -8.45 -12.83 13.35
CA SER A 39 -8.24 -12.02 14.57
C SER A 39 -9.58 -11.50 15.12
N HIS A 40 -10.11 -12.25 16.09
CA HIS A 40 -11.37 -11.95 16.79
C HIS A 40 -11.08 -11.02 17.97
N SER A 41 -11.01 -9.72 17.71
CA SER A 41 -11.27 -8.72 18.76
C SER A 41 -12.79 -8.52 18.85
N ASP A 42 -13.47 -9.38 19.60
CA ASP A 42 -14.94 -9.42 19.65
C ASP A 42 -15.62 -8.17 20.24
N ASP A 43 -14.85 -7.21 20.77
CA ASP A 43 -15.43 -5.97 21.31
C ASP A 43 -14.55 -4.76 21.03
N VAL A 44 -14.89 -4.01 19.98
CA VAL A 44 -14.40 -2.65 19.79
C VAL A 44 -15.62 -1.74 19.74
N SER A 45 -15.94 -1.19 20.90
CA SER A 45 -16.88 -0.08 21.02
C SER A 45 -16.18 1.24 20.66
N TRP A 46 -16.97 2.28 20.41
CA TRP A 46 -16.43 3.63 20.28
C TRP A 46 -15.70 4.07 21.55
N GLU A 47 -16.21 3.72 22.74
CA GLU A 47 -15.60 4.07 24.02
C GLU A 47 -14.18 3.50 24.13
N ALA A 48 -13.97 2.26 23.67
CA ALA A 48 -12.65 1.62 23.64
C ALA A 48 -11.70 2.33 22.66
N LEU A 49 -12.17 2.67 21.45
CA LEU A 49 -11.38 3.45 20.49
C LEU A 49 -11.03 4.85 21.03
N ALA A 50 -12.00 5.53 21.61
CA ALA A 50 -11.83 6.86 22.18
C ALA A 50 -10.94 6.86 23.43
N ALA A 51 -10.91 5.79 24.21
CA ALA A 51 -9.93 5.60 25.29
C ALA A 51 -8.52 5.45 24.71
N ARG A 52 -8.31 4.50 23.79
CA ARG A 52 -7.01 4.29 23.14
C ARG A 52 -6.47 5.55 22.44
N SER A 53 -7.34 6.29 21.76
CA SER A 53 -7.03 7.59 21.16
C SER A 53 -6.49 8.61 22.17
N ARG A 54 -7.07 8.66 23.36
CA ARG A 54 -6.65 9.58 24.43
C ARG A 54 -5.38 9.13 25.13
N ASP A 55 -5.15 7.82 25.17
CA ASP A 55 -4.03 7.19 25.87
C ASP A 55 -2.80 6.98 24.98
N LEU A 56 -2.77 7.53 23.76
CA LEU A 56 -1.59 7.47 22.90
C LEU A 56 -0.40 8.17 23.56
N PRO A 57 0.83 7.61 23.46
CA PRO A 57 2.02 8.21 24.05
C PRO A 57 2.57 9.41 23.24
N TYR A 58 1.81 9.90 22.27
CA TYR A 58 2.17 10.98 21.34
C TYR A 58 0.94 11.84 21.03
N GLU A 59 1.18 13.09 20.67
CA GLU A 59 0.14 14.11 20.58
C GLU A 59 -0.46 14.23 19.17
N PHE A 60 -1.75 14.53 19.11
CA PHE A 60 -2.40 14.93 17.87
C PHE A 60 -2.24 16.45 17.68
N PRO A 61 -1.86 16.91 16.48
CA PRO A 61 -1.80 18.35 16.19
C PRO A 61 -3.19 19.00 16.10
N THR A 62 -4.25 18.26 15.79
CA THR A 62 -5.61 18.77 15.57
C THR A 62 -6.67 17.91 16.28
N GLN A 63 -7.87 18.48 16.48
CA GLN A 63 -8.96 17.82 17.22
C GLN A 63 -10.10 17.34 16.31
N GLN A 64 -10.38 18.07 15.23
CA GLN A 64 -11.56 17.96 14.38
C GLN A 64 -11.63 16.61 13.66
N ASN A 65 -10.47 16.04 13.36
CA ASN A 65 -10.28 14.75 12.71
C ASN A 65 -10.10 13.59 13.69
N ARG A 66 -10.43 13.76 15.00
CA ARG A 66 -10.29 12.69 16.00
C ARG A 66 -11.61 12.01 16.38
N ILE A 67 -11.58 10.69 16.45
CA ILE A 67 -12.70 9.80 16.82
C ILE A 67 -13.23 10.09 18.21
N CYS A 68 -12.36 10.47 19.16
CA CYS A 68 -12.77 10.71 20.55
C CYS A 68 -13.72 11.90 20.72
N PHE A 69 -13.83 12.78 19.72
CA PHE A 69 -14.76 13.92 19.75
C PHE A 69 -16.09 13.65 19.02
N LEU A 70 -16.25 12.50 18.35
CA LEU A 70 -17.48 12.13 17.65
C LEU A 70 -18.69 12.06 18.59
N GLN A 71 -19.86 12.39 18.06
CA GLN A 71 -21.12 12.44 18.80
C GLN A 71 -22.24 11.67 18.10
N GLY A 72 -23.24 11.26 18.87
CA GLY A 72 -24.44 10.61 18.34
C GLY A 72 -24.12 9.39 17.46
N ARG A 73 -24.73 9.34 16.27
CA ARG A 73 -24.61 8.21 15.33
C ARG A 73 -23.18 7.98 14.83
N GLU A 74 -22.34 9.01 14.80
CA GLU A 74 -20.97 8.89 14.29
C GLU A 74 -20.10 8.00 15.16
N ARG A 75 -20.44 7.87 16.46
CA ARG A 75 -19.77 6.95 17.39
C ARG A 75 -19.96 5.49 16.96
N GLU A 76 -21.20 5.09 16.72
CA GLU A 76 -21.54 3.74 16.25
C GLU A 76 -20.87 3.46 14.91
N GLU A 77 -20.94 4.41 13.97
CA GLU A 77 -20.31 4.30 12.66
C GLU A 77 -18.77 4.17 12.76
N ALA A 78 -18.12 4.87 13.70
CA ALA A 78 -16.67 4.78 13.89
C ALA A 78 -16.21 3.38 14.35
N ALA A 79 -17.00 2.71 15.20
CA ALA A 79 -16.73 1.32 15.59
C ALA A 79 -16.84 0.36 14.39
N ASP A 80 -17.83 0.56 13.52
CA ASP A 80 -17.97 -0.21 12.28
C ASP A 80 -16.86 0.11 11.28
N HIS A 81 -16.44 1.36 11.19
CA HIS A 81 -15.30 1.78 10.38
C HIS A 81 -14.01 1.08 10.84
N ALA A 82 -13.77 1.03 12.15
CA ALA A 82 -12.63 0.32 12.73
C ALA A 82 -12.65 -1.18 12.38
N ARG A 83 -13.80 -1.86 12.57
CA ARG A 83 -14.00 -3.27 12.17
C ARG A 83 -13.78 -3.51 10.67
N SER A 84 -14.09 -2.52 9.85
CA SER A 84 -13.93 -2.60 8.40
C SER A 84 -12.49 -2.37 7.93
N THR A 85 -11.56 -2.01 8.83
CA THR A 85 -10.18 -1.75 8.44
C THR A 85 -9.42 -3.05 8.26
N VAL A 86 -8.75 -3.19 7.12
CA VAL A 86 -7.93 -4.35 6.77
C VAL A 86 -6.68 -3.88 6.04
N SER A 87 -5.58 -4.59 6.22
CA SER A 87 -4.47 -4.49 5.28
C SER A 87 -4.79 -5.25 3.98
N ILE A 88 -4.28 -4.74 2.86
CA ILE A 88 -4.48 -5.31 1.53
C ILE A 88 -3.14 -5.52 0.84
N ALA A 89 -2.99 -6.66 0.17
CA ALA A 89 -1.80 -6.99 -0.61
C ALA A 89 -2.14 -7.92 -1.79
N SER A 90 -1.20 -8.12 -2.71
CA SER A 90 -1.32 -9.15 -3.75
C SER A 90 -1.07 -10.55 -3.19
N ARG A 91 -1.49 -11.60 -3.89
CA ARG A 91 -1.12 -12.98 -3.52
C ARG A 91 0.38 -13.23 -3.61
N GLU A 92 1.05 -12.62 -4.59
CA GLU A 92 2.49 -12.76 -4.80
C GLU A 92 3.27 -12.23 -3.61
N PHE A 93 2.73 -11.22 -2.91
CA PHE A 93 3.31 -10.70 -1.67
C PHE A 93 3.41 -11.77 -0.58
N LEU A 94 2.42 -12.68 -0.44
CA LEU A 94 2.49 -13.76 0.54
C LEU A 94 3.66 -14.71 0.28
N LYS A 95 3.91 -15.06 -0.98
CA LYS A 95 5.06 -15.87 -1.38
C LYS A 95 6.38 -15.16 -1.09
N LEU A 96 6.42 -13.85 -1.32
CA LEU A 96 7.58 -13.02 -1.01
C LEU A 96 7.86 -12.98 0.50
N VAL A 97 6.83 -12.80 1.34
CA VAL A 97 6.92 -12.83 2.82
C VAL A 97 7.43 -14.19 3.31
N GLU A 98 6.91 -15.29 2.77
CA GLU A 98 7.37 -16.65 3.10
C GLU A 98 8.84 -16.86 2.72
N GLY A 99 9.22 -16.52 1.48
CA GLY A 99 10.60 -16.63 1.00
C GLY A 99 11.56 -15.73 1.78
N PHE A 100 11.12 -14.54 2.17
CA PHE A 100 11.89 -13.62 3.00
C PHE A 100 12.21 -14.23 4.36
N LEU A 101 11.20 -14.76 5.08
CA LEU A 101 11.41 -15.40 6.37
C LEU A 101 12.35 -16.61 6.26
N GLN A 102 12.20 -17.44 5.22
CA GLN A 102 13.09 -18.58 5.00
C GLN A 102 14.55 -18.15 4.78
N LEU A 103 14.74 -17.10 3.98
CA LEU A 103 16.07 -16.56 3.70
C LEU A 103 16.68 -15.94 4.95
N LYS A 104 15.96 -15.05 5.64
CA LYS A 104 16.48 -14.37 6.83
C LYS A 104 16.78 -15.30 8.00
N ARG A 105 16.08 -16.43 8.12
CA ARG A 105 16.41 -17.46 9.11
C ARG A 105 17.71 -18.21 8.81
N SER A 106 18.08 -18.35 7.53
CA SER A 106 19.24 -19.14 7.12
C SER A 106 20.48 -18.29 6.90
N THR A 107 20.32 -17.06 6.39
CA THR A 107 21.42 -16.19 5.99
C THR A 107 21.38 -14.80 6.62
N GLY A 108 20.35 -14.47 7.40
CA GLY A 108 20.28 -13.20 8.11
C GLY A 108 21.35 -13.08 9.18
N SER A 109 21.54 -11.87 9.69
CA SER A 109 22.40 -11.64 10.86
C SER A 109 21.92 -12.45 12.08
N GLU A 110 22.76 -12.62 13.10
CA GLU A 110 22.34 -13.27 14.36
C GLU A 110 21.09 -12.58 14.96
N ARG A 111 20.98 -11.27 14.78
CA ARG A 111 19.86 -10.47 15.25
C ARG A 111 18.58 -10.73 14.46
N GLU A 112 18.67 -10.74 13.14
CA GLU A 112 17.57 -11.08 12.25
C GLU A 112 17.08 -12.51 12.54
N GLN A 113 18.00 -13.48 12.63
CA GLN A 113 17.66 -14.86 12.94
C GLN A 113 16.92 -14.96 14.28
N LEU A 114 17.38 -14.26 15.32
CA LEU A 114 16.71 -14.24 16.62
C LEU A 114 15.26 -13.74 16.52
N VAL A 115 15.03 -12.65 15.78
CA VAL A 115 13.68 -12.08 15.58
C VAL A 115 12.80 -13.01 14.73
N TYR A 116 13.34 -13.62 13.67
CA TYR A 116 12.54 -14.35 12.68
C TYR A 116 12.35 -15.85 12.97
N THR A 117 13.14 -16.46 13.85
CA THR A 117 13.15 -17.92 14.08
C THR A 117 11.76 -18.51 14.32
N HIS A 118 10.90 -17.81 15.08
CA HIS A 118 9.55 -18.27 15.43
C HIS A 118 8.41 -17.48 14.76
N MET A 119 8.73 -16.52 13.89
CA MET A 119 7.75 -15.62 13.28
C MET A 119 6.98 -16.27 12.12
N SER A 120 5.66 -16.39 12.19
CA SER A 120 4.87 -16.81 11.03
C SER A 120 4.79 -15.69 9.96
N PRO A 121 4.38 -16.00 8.71
CA PRO A 121 4.07 -14.94 7.74
C PRO A 121 3.03 -13.93 8.24
N ALA A 122 2.03 -14.39 9.00
CA ALA A 122 1.04 -13.51 9.61
C ALA A 122 1.65 -12.59 10.68
N ASP A 123 2.58 -13.11 11.49
CA ASP A 123 3.31 -12.31 12.47
C ASP A 123 4.18 -11.25 11.79
N LEU A 124 4.84 -11.60 10.67
CA LEU A 124 5.63 -10.63 9.89
C LEU A 124 4.72 -9.54 9.31
N ILE A 125 3.58 -9.88 8.71
CA ILE A 125 2.63 -8.88 8.19
C ILE A 125 2.14 -7.94 9.31
N ALA A 126 1.77 -8.49 10.46
CA ALA A 126 1.37 -7.69 11.61
C ALA A 126 2.51 -6.78 12.08
N ARG A 127 3.76 -7.27 12.08
CA ARG A 127 4.96 -6.49 12.40
C ARG A 127 5.20 -5.36 11.40
N LEU A 128 5.05 -5.60 10.10
CA LEU A 128 5.22 -4.59 9.05
C LEU A 128 4.28 -3.39 9.25
N LEU A 129 3.12 -3.57 9.89
CA LEU A 129 2.20 -2.48 10.23
C LEU A 129 2.50 -1.85 11.59
N LYS A 130 2.95 -2.65 12.57
CA LYS A 130 3.07 -2.25 13.98
C LYS A 130 4.40 -1.64 14.35
N GLN A 131 5.52 -2.14 13.83
CA GLN A 131 6.87 -1.73 14.25
C GLN A 131 7.42 -0.59 13.42
N ARG A 132 6.65 0.49 13.31
CA ARG A 132 7.02 1.69 12.57
C ARG A 132 7.22 2.85 13.55
N PRO A 133 8.17 3.76 13.27
CA PRO A 133 8.15 5.07 13.91
C PRO A 133 6.84 5.80 13.54
N ILE A 134 6.53 6.85 14.29
CA ILE A 134 5.36 7.68 14.01
C ILE A 134 5.58 8.50 12.75
N VAL A 135 6.79 9.01 12.60
CA VAL A 135 7.22 9.84 11.47
C VAL A 135 8.44 9.21 10.84
N PHE A 136 8.47 9.19 9.51
CA PHE A 136 9.62 8.80 8.72
C PHE A 136 9.50 9.40 7.32
N PHE A 137 10.42 10.29 6.93
CA PHE A 137 10.39 10.91 5.61
C PHE A 137 11.73 11.50 5.17
N GLY A 138 11.80 11.82 3.87
CA GLY A 138 12.91 12.51 3.22
C GLY A 138 14.10 11.61 2.90
N ALA A 139 15.04 12.14 2.11
CA ALA A 139 16.25 11.43 1.68
C ALA A 139 17.26 11.14 2.81
N ASN A 140 17.10 11.76 3.99
CA ASN A 140 17.97 11.55 5.14
C ASN A 140 17.32 10.69 6.24
N ASP A 141 16.14 10.13 6.00
CA ASP A 141 15.37 9.35 6.98
C ASP A 141 15.15 10.12 8.29
N ARG A 142 14.56 11.32 8.19
CA ARG A 142 14.13 12.01 9.40
C ARG A 142 13.00 11.22 10.04
N PHE A 143 13.13 10.93 11.34
CA PHE A 143 12.16 10.09 12.05
C PHE A 143 11.76 10.64 13.43
N GLN A 144 10.63 10.16 13.93
CA GLN A 144 10.22 10.29 15.33
C GLN A 144 9.56 9.00 15.82
N LEU A 145 10.02 8.50 16.97
CA LEU A 145 9.54 7.30 17.65
C LEU A 145 8.33 7.60 18.55
N ARG A 146 7.72 6.55 19.10
CA ARG A 146 6.50 6.62 19.91
C ARG A 146 6.66 7.33 21.24
N ASP A 147 7.87 7.39 21.75
CA ASP A 147 8.24 8.09 22.98
C ASP A 147 8.68 9.55 22.73
N GLY A 148 8.53 10.03 21.50
CA GLY A 148 8.88 11.40 21.09
C GLY A 148 10.35 11.58 20.71
N GLN A 149 11.22 10.59 20.94
CA GLN A 149 12.60 10.66 20.48
C GLN A 149 12.67 10.69 18.95
N GLY A 150 13.58 11.46 18.39
CA GLY A 150 13.70 11.60 16.94
C GLY A 150 15.15 11.81 16.50
N GLY A 151 15.37 11.69 15.20
CA GLY A 151 16.70 11.73 14.62
C GLY A 151 16.67 11.74 13.10
N VAL A 152 17.83 11.48 12.52
CA VAL A 152 18.08 11.44 11.08
C VAL A 152 19.03 10.28 10.81
N GLY A 153 18.69 9.39 9.87
CA GLY A 153 19.49 8.23 9.49
C GLY A 153 19.57 7.14 10.56
N GLY A 154 20.46 6.16 10.35
CA GLY A 154 20.74 5.06 11.27
C GLY A 154 19.87 3.81 11.06
N PHE A 155 18.87 3.87 10.17
CA PHE A 155 18.03 2.73 9.83
C PHE A 155 18.76 1.68 8.97
N GLU A 156 19.88 2.06 8.36
CA GLU A 156 20.78 1.17 7.61
C GLU A 156 21.41 0.09 8.51
N ASP A 157 21.55 0.39 9.80
CA ASP A 157 22.17 -0.50 10.79
C ASP A 157 21.14 -1.38 11.52
N VAL A 158 19.83 -1.14 11.36
CA VAL A 158 18.76 -1.88 12.05
C VAL A 158 18.73 -3.33 11.57
N GLY A 159 18.91 -4.26 12.50
CA GLY A 159 19.08 -5.69 12.20
C GLY A 159 20.51 -6.08 11.78
N GLY A 160 21.44 -5.13 11.69
CA GLY A 160 22.85 -5.36 11.40
C GLY A 160 23.73 -5.56 12.64
N LEU A 161 25.04 -5.69 12.43
CA LEU A 161 26.04 -5.79 13.51
C LEU A 161 26.27 -4.46 14.23
N GLU A 162 26.09 -3.35 13.52
CA GLU A 162 26.27 -1.98 14.04
C GLU A 162 24.96 -1.42 14.66
N GLU A 163 23.93 -2.25 14.83
CA GLU A 163 22.68 -1.88 15.49
C GLU A 163 22.96 -1.28 16.88
N SER A 164 22.50 -0.04 17.11
CA SER A 164 22.81 0.67 18.35
C SER A 164 21.69 1.62 18.78
N GLY A 165 21.71 1.98 20.08
CA GLY A 165 20.73 2.89 20.66
C GLY A 165 19.30 2.37 20.60
N ASN A 166 18.37 3.27 20.27
CA ASN A 166 16.92 3.01 20.23
C ASN A 166 16.41 2.57 18.84
N LEU A 167 17.31 2.49 17.85
CA LEU A 167 16.98 1.97 16.53
C LEU A 167 17.30 0.48 16.50
N ARG A 168 16.34 -0.34 16.94
CA ARG A 168 16.53 -1.79 17.11
C ARG A 168 15.50 -2.58 16.33
N LEU A 169 15.90 -3.70 15.77
CA LEU A 169 15.03 -4.58 15.00
C LEU A 169 13.85 -5.10 15.85
N ASP A 170 13.98 -5.26 17.17
CA ASP A 170 12.81 -5.71 17.96
C ASP A 170 11.62 -4.72 17.85
N ASP A 171 11.93 -3.43 17.76
CA ASP A 171 10.96 -2.34 17.89
C ASP A 171 10.67 -1.60 16.58
N LEU A 172 11.54 -1.74 15.57
CA LEU A 172 11.46 -1.02 14.30
C LEU A 172 11.73 -1.92 13.10
N LEU A 173 11.31 -1.45 11.92
CA LEU A 173 11.61 -2.12 10.65
C LEU A 173 13.06 -1.89 10.20
N SER A 174 13.70 -2.94 9.69
CA SER A 174 14.91 -2.80 8.87
C SER A 174 14.56 -2.31 7.46
N TYR A 175 15.54 -1.82 6.71
CA TYR A 175 15.34 -1.44 5.29
C TYR A 175 14.78 -2.57 4.42
N ASP A 176 15.13 -3.81 4.73
CA ASP A 176 14.61 -4.98 4.04
C ASP A 176 13.13 -5.22 4.36
N GLU A 177 12.72 -4.99 5.62
CA GLU A 177 11.30 -5.02 6.00
C GLU A 177 10.52 -3.84 5.43
N MET A 178 11.13 -2.65 5.30
CA MET A 178 10.49 -1.49 4.66
C MET A 178 10.10 -1.78 3.22
N GLN A 179 10.92 -2.52 2.46
CA GLN A 179 10.58 -2.93 1.09
C GLN A 179 9.32 -3.81 1.04
N LEU A 180 9.17 -4.75 1.99
CA LEU A 180 7.94 -5.54 2.11
C LEU A 180 6.76 -4.67 2.54
N SER A 181 6.98 -3.81 3.54
CA SER A 181 5.98 -2.87 4.06
C SER A 181 5.40 -1.96 2.97
N ALA A 182 6.22 -1.56 1.99
CA ALA A 182 5.82 -0.75 0.85
C ALA A 182 4.84 -1.45 -0.11
N LEU A 183 4.70 -2.78 -0.03
CA LEU A 183 3.75 -3.57 -0.82
C LEU A 183 2.41 -3.79 -0.10
N LEU A 184 2.31 -3.38 1.16
CA LEU A 184 1.16 -3.60 2.02
C LEU A 184 0.34 -2.31 2.17
N GLY A 185 -0.86 -2.29 1.58
CA GLY A 185 -1.81 -1.20 1.74
C GLY A 185 -2.68 -1.36 2.98
N VAL A 186 -3.37 -0.30 3.41
CA VAL A 186 -4.41 -0.36 4.44
C VAL A 186 -5.68 0.32 3.94
N ALA A 187 -6.78 -0.41 3.94
CA ALA A 187 -8.10 0.04 3.49
C ALA A 187 -9.10 0.02 4.64
N GLY A 188 -9.84 1.10 4.82
CA GLY A 188 -10.89 1.17 5.83
C GLY A 188 -11.97 2.16 5.43
N ARG A 189 -13.21 1.90 5.88
CA ARG A 189 -14.24 2.94 5.85
C ARG A 189 -13.84 4.06 6.82
N THR A 190 -14.18 5.29 6.49
CA THR A 190 -13.88 6.44 7.34
C THR A 190 -14.95 7.51 7.15
N HIS A 191 -15.07 8.41 8.13
CA HIS A 191 -15.71 9.69 7.88
C HIS A 191 -14.68 10.65 7.30
N PHE A 192 -15.10 11.42 6.31
CA PHE A 192 -14.37 12.59 5.90
C PHE A 192 -14.94 13.79 6.65
N ILE A 193 -14.09 14.79 6.91
CA ILE A 193 -14.51 16.05 7.53
C ILE A 193 -14.43 17.22 6.55
N ASN A 194 -13.76 17.06 5.40
CA ASN A 194 -13.65 18.02 4.30
C ASN A 194 -13.33 17.29 2.97
N CYS A 195 -13.11 18.03 1.88
CA CYS A 195 -12.86 17.44 0.55
C CYS A 195 -11.47 16.81 0.36
N GLY A 196 -10.51 17.04 1.26
CA GLY A 196 -9.17 16.44 1.20
C GLY A 196 -8.13 17.15 0.34
N GLY A 197 -8.31 18.44 0.04
CA GLY A 197 -7.28 19.25 -0.61
C GLY A 197 -5.96 19.30 0.18
N ARG A 198 -4.83 19.58 -0.49
CA ARG A 198 -3.48 19.56 0.12
C ARG A 198 -3.36 20.45 1.36
N ASP A 199 -4.01 21.61 1.34
CA ASP A 199 -3.92 22.64 2.38
C ASP A 199 -5.11 22.62 3.35
N ASN A 200 -5.81 21.47 3.49
CA ASN A 200 -7.06 21.40 4.25
C ASN A 200 -6.90 21.58 5.77
N CYS A 201 -5.71 21.30 6.33
CA CYS A 201 -5.34 21.61 7.72
C CYS A 201 -6.31 21.12 8.82
N ALA A 202 -7.10 20.09 8.54
CA ALA A 202 -8.18 19.56 9.39
C ALA A 202 -9.31 20.55 9.67
N GLU A 203 -9.46 21.55 8.80
CA GLU A 203 -10.59 22.46 8.83
C GLU A 203 -11.85 21.73 8.33
N PRO A 204 -12.96 21.72 9.09
CA PRO A 204 -14.21 21.12 8.65
C PRO A 204 -14.72 21.82 7.38
N GLY A 205 -15.12 21.02 6.39
CA GLY A 205 -15.75 21.49 5.17
C GLY A 205 -17.22 21.82 5.38
N GLU A 206 -17.78 22.60 4.47
CA GLU A 206 -19.22 22.85 4.44
C GLU A 206 -19.98 21.56 4.09
N PRO A 207 -21.09 21.24 4.78
CA PRO A 207 -21.91 20.08 4.45
C PRO A 207 -22.28 20.03 2.96
N GLU A 208 -22.37 18.81 2.41
CA GLU A 208 -22.66 18.54 0.99
C GLU A 208 -21.59 18.98 -0.02
N THR A 209 -20.47 19.58 0.41
CA THR A 209 -19.31 19.85 -0.49
C THR A 209 -18.34 18.67 -0.61
N PHE A 210 -18.46 17.70 0.30
CA PHE A 210 -17.64 16.49 0.35
C PHE A 210 -18.52 15.27 0.67
N GLU A 211 -18.04 14.08 0.34
CA GLU A 211 -18.65 12.83 0.77
C GLU A 211 -18.46 12.65 2.27
N ARG A 212 -19.53 12.49 3.04
CA ARG A 212 -19.42 12.28 4.50
C ARG A 212 -18.67 10.99 4.84
N LYS A 213 -18.82 9.95 4.01
CA LYS A 213 -18.25 8.61 4.24
C LYS A 213 -17.73 8.02 2.94
N GLY A 214 -16.70 7.21 3.05
CA GLY A 214 -16.19 6.39 1.95
C GLY A 214 -15.16 5.40 2.46
N VAL A 215 -14.46 4.75 1.53
CA VAL A 215 -13.29 3.93 1.83
C VAL A 215 -12.06 4.75 1.48
N TYR A 216 -11.12 4.88 2.41
CA TYR A 216 -9.84 5.54 2.16
C TYR A 216 -8.72 4.52 2.27
N VAL A 217 -7.84 4.48 1.28
CA VAL A 217 -6.81 3.45 1.15
C VAL A 217 -5.42 4.09 1.14
N GLY A 218 -4.62 3.78 2.16
CA GLY A 218 -3.21 4.17 2.22
C GLY A 218 -2.38 3.19 1.39
N LEU A 219 -1.66 3.71 0.39
CA LEU A 219 -0.80 2.93 -0.50
C LEU A 219 0.57 3.59 -0.63
N VAL A 220 1.62 2.78 -0.77
CA VAL A 220 3.00 3.26 -0.87
C VAL A 220 3.48 3.13 -2.32
N GLY A 221 3.98 4.24 -2.87
CA GLY A 221 4.63 4.27 -4.18
C GLY A 221 6.10 3.86 -4.12
N ALA A 222 6.74 3.71 -5.29
CA ALA A 222 8.17 3.43 -5.34
C ALA A 222 9.01 4.62 -4.82
N ARG A 223 9.94 4.37 -3.91
CA ARG A 223 10.82 5.37 -3.29
C ARG A 223 12.24 5.27 -3.85
N PHE A 224 12.72 6.35 -4.47
CA PHE A 224 14.05 6.41 -5.10
C PHE A 224 15.02 7.43 -4.45
N GLU A 225 14.63 8.09 -3.35
CA GLU A 225 15.47 9.10 -2.68
C GLU A 225 16.77 8.53 -2.05
N ARG A 226 16.84 7.20 -1.87
CA ARG A 226 17.95 6.50 -1.23
C ARG A 226 18.66 5.58 -2.22
N GLN A 227 19.85 5.98 -2.67
CA GLN A 227 20.65 5.15 -3.56
C GLN A 227 21.01 3.81 -2.92
N GLY A 228 20.78 2.72 -3.65
CA GLY A 228 21.08 1.35 -3.23
C GLY A 228 20.07 0.71 -2.28
N LEU A 229 19.03 1.44 -1.84
CA LEU A 229 18.03 0.98 -0.88
C LEU A 229 16.63 1.10 -1.48
N MET A 230 15.65 0.42 -0.88
CA MET A 230 14.26 0.44 -1.34
C MET A 230 14.13 0.05 -2.83
N GLU A 231 13.20 0.66 -3.57
CA GLU A 231 13.01 0.38 -4.99
C GLU A 231 14.23 0.74 -5.87
N TRP A 232 15.17 1.57 -5.39
CA TRP A 232 16.42 1.79 -6.11
C TRP A 232 17.17 0.46 -6.36
N GLN A 233 17.20 -0.41 -5.36
CA GLN A 233 17.94 -1.68 -5.41
C GLN A 233 17.45 -2.59 -6.55
N THR A 234 16.16 -2.55 -6.87
CA THR A 234 15.54 -3.50 -7.80
C THR A 234 15.13 -2.89 -9.14
N MET A 235 14.95 -1.56 -9.21
CA MET A 235 14.45 -0.87 -10.42
C MET A 235 15.46 0.09 -11.05
N ILE A 236 16.45 0.57 -10.31
CA ILE A 236 17.52 1.40 -10.87
C ILE A 236 18.69 0.49 -11.23
N VAL A 237 18.98 0.41 -12.52
CA VAL A 237 20.16 -0.29 -13.03
C VAL A 237 21.29 0.71 -13.14
N SER A 238 22.33 0.56 -12.34
CA SER A 238 23.51 1.43 -12.38
C SER A 238 24.80 0.68 -12.63
N ARG A 239 25.78 1.35 -13.25
CA ARG A 239 27.09 0.74 -13.54
C ARG A 239 27.83 0.28 -12.28
N SER A 240 27.67 0.99 -11.17
CA SER A 240 28.35 0.68 -9.91
C SER A 240 27.61 -0.37 -9.09
N GLN A 241 26.28 -0.45 -9.17
CA GLN A 241 25.47 -1.39 -8.39
C GLN A 241 25.28 -2.72 -9.11
N ASN A 242 24.87 -2.69 -10.37
CA ASN A 242 24.39 -3.85 -11.11
C ASN A 242 25.55 -4.61 -11.77
N THR A 243 26.33 -5.29 -10.94
CA THR A 243 27.48 -6.13 -11.32
C THR A 243 27.34 -7.53 -10.76
N ALA A 244 28.00 -8.52 -11.38
CA ALA A 244 27.99 -9.91 -10.91
C ALA A 244 28.54 -10.04 -9.49
N GLU A 245 29.59 -9.28 -9.17
CA GLU A 245 30.23 -9.23 -7.86
C GLU A 245 29.29 -8.70 -6.76
N ARG A 246 28.29 -7.91 -7.13
CA ARG A 246 27.26 -7.37 -6.22
C ARG A 246 25.95 -8.16 -6.22
N GLY A 247 25.93 -9.32 -6.86
CA GLY A 247 24.78 -10.24 -6.84
C GLY A 247 23.80 -10.09 -8.01
N TYR A 248 24.09 -9.24 -9.00
CA TYR A 248 23.22 -9.02 -10.16
C TYR A 248 23.64 -9.86 -11.36
N GLY A 249 22.69 -10.22 -12.22
CA GLY A 249 22.94 -11.00 -13.43
C GLY A 249 23.09 -12.50 -13.19
N GLN A 250 23.19 -13.23 -14.31
CA GLN A 250 23.23 -14.70 -14.30
C GLN A 250 24.52 -15.27 -13.71
N HIS A 251 25.61 -14.50 -13.74
CA HIS A 251 26.94 -14.92 -13.29
C HIS A 251 27.24 -14.56 -11.83
N ALA A 252 26.29 -13.96 -11.11
CA ALA A 252 26.43 -13.69 -9.69
C ALA A 252 26.55 -14.98 -8.86
N ASP A 253 27.37 -14.94 -7.80
CA ASP A 253 27.57 -16.08 -6.89
C ASP A 253 26.24 -16.49 -6.22
N PRO A 254 25.70 -17.68 -6.53
CA PRO A 254 24.44 -18.15 -5.95
C PRO A 254 24.51 -18.42 -4.44
N GLY A 255 25.72 -18.59 -3.89
CA GLY A 255 25.94 -18.84 -2.46
C GLY A 255 25.88 -17.58 -1.58
N SER A 256 26.02 -16.39 -2.17
CA SER A 256 25.97 -15.12 -1.45
C SER A 256 24.54 -14.80 -0.99
N SER A 257 24.40 -14.38 0.28
CA SER A 257 23.11 -13.96 0.85
C SER A 257 22.49 -12.79 0.09
N VAL A 258 23.31 -11.84 -0.39
CA VAL A 258 22.87 -10.71 -1.21
C VAL A 258 22.26 -11.20 -2.52
N THR A 259 22.94 -12.12 -3.22
CA THR A 259 22.42 -12.71 -4.46
C THR A 259 21.10 -13.44 -4.23
N GLN A 260 20.98 -14.18 -3.13
CA GLN A 260 19.74 -14.89 -2.79
C GLN A 260 18.58 -13.92 -2.54
N THR A 261 18.82 -12.81 -1.82
CA THR A 261 17.83 -11.74 -1.63
C THR A 261 17.42 -11.12 -2.97
N LEU A 262 18.38 -10.77 -3.82
CA LEU A 262 18.09 -10.18 -5.13
C LEU A 262 17.32 -11.13 -6.04
N ARG A 263 17.59 -12.44 -5.97
CA ARG A 263 16.84 -13.47 -6.72
C ARG A 263 15.42 -13.68 -6.21
N LEU A 264 15.21 -13.60 -4.89
CA LEU A 264 13.87 -13.60 -4.31
C LEU A 264 13.03 -12.42 -4.86
N TRP A 265 13.62 -11.22 -4.90
CA TRP A 265 12.98 -10.05 -5.50
C TRP A 265 12.80 -10.18 -7.02
N ALA A 266 13.79 -10.71 -7.74
CA ALA A 266 13.66 -10.98 -9.17
C ALA A 266 12.45 -11.88 -9.45
N GLN A 267 12.31 -12.97 -8.69
CA GLN A 267 11.20 -13.89 -8.82
C GLN A 267 9.85 -13.22 -8.56
N PHE A 268 9.75 -12.36 -7.54
CA PHE A 268 8.54 -11.57 -7.27
C PHE A 268 8.16 -10.69 -8.46
N TYR A 269 9.14 -10.11 -9.16
CA TYR A 269 8.92 -9.32 -10.38
C TYR A 269 8.78 -10.14 -11.67
N GLY A 270 8.74 -11.48 -11.57
CA GLY A 270 8.62 -12.38 -12.72
C GLY A 270 9.90 -12.52 -13.55
N LEU A 271 11.06 -12.27 -12.95
CA LEU A 271 12.38 -12.40 -13.55
C LEU A 271 13.14 -13.57 -12.91
N GLU A 272 14.08 -14.15 -13.66
CA GLU A 272 15.03 -15.13 -13.11
C GLU A 272 16.12 -14.45 -12.27
N VAL A 273 16.63 -13.32 -12.77
CA VAL A 273 17.64 -12.48 -12.10
C VAL A 273 17.37 -11.00 -12.42
N LEU A 274 17.79 -10.12 -11.52
CA LEU A 274 17.90 -8.70 -11.84
C LEU A 274 19.12 -8.48 -12.76
N PRO A 275 19.02 -7.65 -13.80
CA PRO A 275 20.07 -7.54 -14.82
C PRO A 275 21.33 -6.84 -14.29
N THR A 276 22.48 -7.14 -14.89
CA THR A 276 23.66 -6.27 -14.78
C THR A 276 23.47 -5.01 -15.63
N PHE A 277 24.29 -3.98 -15.43
CA PHE A 277 24.27 -2.80 -16.29
C PHE A 277 24.60 -3.15 -17.75
N GLU A 278 25.55 -4.06 -17.99
CA GLU A 278 25.97 -4.48 -19.32
C GLU A 278 24.84 -5.17 -20.09
N ASP A 279 24.02 -5.98 -19.39
CA ASP A 279 22.88 -6.69 -19.98
C ASP A 279 21.82 -5.74 -20.55
N THR A 280 21.78 -4.49 -20.10
CA THR A 280 20.72 -3.53 -20.46
C THR A 280 21.03 -2.68 -21.70
N TYR A 281 22.25 -2.72 -22.22
CA TYR A 281 22.64 -1.85 -23.32
C TYR A 281 21.86 -2.16 -24.61
N GLY A 282 21.16 -1.15 -25.14
CA GLY A 282 20.35 -1.29 -26.36
C GLY A 282 19.06 -2.10 -26.19
N GLN A 283 18.67 -2.47 -24.97
CA GLN A 283 17.43 -3.17 -24.71
C GLN A 283 16.24 -2.22 -24.55
N SER A 284 15.08 -2.62 -25.07
CA SER A 284 13.81 -1.96 -24.77
C SER A 284 13.39 -2.18 -23.31
N GLY A 285 12.61 -1.26 -22.75
CA GLY A 285 12.11 -1.39 -21.36
C GLY A 285 13.02 -0.76 -20.30
N PHE A 286 14.04 -0.01 -20.74
CA PHE A 286 14.88 0.82 -19.89
C PHE A 286 14.78 2.28 -20.31
N VAL A 287 14.62 3.17 -19.33
CA VAL A 287 14.63 4.62 -19.54
C VAL A 287 15.94 5.19 -19.00
N GLN A 288 16.67 5.92 -19.83
CA GLN A 288 17.92 6.58 -19.41
C GLN A 288 17.61 7.71 -18.43
N LEU A 289 18.23 7.68 -17.25
CA LEU A 289 18.15 8.75 -16.24
C LEU A 289 19.41 9.63 -16.26
N SER A 290 20.57 9.01 -16.42
CA SER A 290 21.89 9.65 -16.57
C SER A 290 22.83 8.69 -17.31
N THR A 291 24.08 9.05 -17.55
CA THR A 291 25.08 8.17 -18.21
C THR A 291 25.25 6.81 -17.56
N ASP A 292 25.01 6.72 -16.24
CA ASP A 292 25.29 5.54 -15.43
C ASP A 292 24.07 4.99 -14.72
N HIS A 293 22.86 5.49 -15.02
CA HIS A 293 21.61 5.06 -14.38
C HIS A 293 20.48 4.90 -15.38
N LEU A 294 19.79 3.77 -15.29
CA LEU A 294 18.60 3.43 -16.06
C LEU A 294 17.47 3.06 -15.12
N LEU A 295 16.24 3.44 -15.45
CA LEU A 295 15.03 2.93 -14.82
C LEU A 295 14.53 1.72 -15.61
N ASN A 296 14.43 0.56 -14.95
CA ASN A 296 13.78 -0.62 -15.49
C ASN A 296 12.25 -0.45 -15.44
N THR A 297 11.63 -0.14 -16.57
CA THR A 297 10.20 0.18 -16.63
C THR A 297 9.32 -1.04 -16.42
N ALA A 298 9.78 -2.22 -16.80
CA ALA A 298 9.04 -3.47 -16.60
C ALA A 298 8.92 -3.82 -15.12
N VAL A 299 10.04 -3.77 -14.38
CA VAL A 299 10.05 -3.99 -12.92
C VAL A 299 9.24 -2.92 -12.20
N TYR A 300 9.35 -1.65 -12.63
CA TYR A 300 8.53 -0.57 -12.09
C TYR A 300 7.02 -0.85 -12.25
N LYS A 301 6.57 -1.29 -13.43
CA LYS A 301 5.16 -1.63 -13.65
C LYS A 301 4.71 -2.80 -12.76
N GLN A 302 5.54 -3.84 -12.59
CA GLN A 302 5.22 -4.95 -11.69
C GLN A 302 5.11 -4.51 -10.23
N ARG A 303 6.04 -3.66 -9.77
CA ARG A 303 5.97 -3.05 -8.44
C ARG A 303 4.69 -2.27 -8.22
N MET A 304 4.29 -1.45 -9.19
CA MET A 304 3.07 -0.65 -9.07
C MET A 304 1.82 -1.54 -9.15
N ARG A 305 1.84 -2.60 -9.95
CA ARG A 305 0.75 -3.58 -10.01
C ARG A 305 0.48 -4.22 -8.66
N ALA A 306 1.52 -4.53 -7.90
CA ALA A 306 1.41 -5.16 -6.58
C ALA A 306 0.60 -4.34 -5.55
N VAL A 307 0.46 -3.02 -5.74
CA VAL A 307 -0.37 -2.15 -4.87
C VAL A 307 -1.66 -1.66 -5.54
N ILE A 308 -1.65 -1.50 -6.87
CA ILE A 308 -2.83 -1.03 -7.63
C ILE A 308 -3.88 -2.13 -7.79
N GLU A 309 -3.47 -3.36 -8.07
CA GLU A 309 -4.42 -4.47 -8.27
C GLU A 309 -5.21 -4.80 -7.00
N PRO A 310 -4.58 -4.93 -5.81
CA PRO A 310 -5.31 -5.09 -4.55
C PRO A 310 -6.27 -3.93 -4.26
N PHE A 311 -5.90 -2.70 -4.62
CA PHE A 311 -6.78 -1.54 -4.45
C PHE A 311 -8.07 -1.66 -5.29
N LEU A 312 -7.95 -1.98 -6.58
CA LEU A 312 -9.12 -2.12 -7.46
C LEU A 312 -10.00 -3.31 -7.05
N ALA A 313 -9.37 -4.41 -6.64
CA ALA A 313 -10.06 -5.58 -6.12
C ALA A 313 -10.85 -5.26 -4.83
N GLU A 314 -10.21 -4.55 -3.90
CA GLU A 314 -10.84 -4.10 -2.66
C GLU A 314 -11.99 -3.12 -2.96
N ALA A 315 -11.84 -2.20 -3.91
CA ALA A 315 -12.89 -1.27 -4.32
C ALA A 315 -14.12 -2.01 -4.88
N ASP A 316 -13.89 -2.98 -5.78
CA ASP A 316 -14.93 -3.84 -6.35
C ASP A 316 -15.68 -4.61 -5.25
N TYR A 317 -14.93 -5.26 -4.36
CA TYR A 317 -15.48 -6.00 -3.22
C TYR A 317 -16.34 -5.11 -2.31
N ARG A 318 -15.84 -3.94 -1.91
CA ARG A 318 -16.54 -3.01 -1.01
C ARG A 318 -17.80 -2.44 -1.65
N ALA A 319 -17.78 -2.16 -2.94
CA ALA A 319 -18.95 -1.68 -3.67
C ALA A 319 -20.04 -2.76 -3.77
N LYS A 320 -19.64 -4.00 -4.06
CA LYS A 320 -20.53 -5.16 -4.02
C LYS A 320 -21.18 -5.34 -2.65
N GLU A 321 -20.39 -5.29 -1.56
CA GLU A 321 -20.92 -5.37 -0.19
C GLU A 321 -21.90 -4.24 0.14
N ALA A 322 -21.67 -3.05 -0.41
CA ALA A 322 -22.54 -1.89 -0.23
C ALA A 322 -23.77 -1.89 -1.15
N GLY A 323 -23.89 -2.85 -2.08
CA GLY A 323 -24.98 -2.90 -3.04
C GLY A 323 -24.99 -1.74 -4.05
N THR A 324 -23.83 -1.14 -4.32
CA THR A 324 -23.64 -0.02 -5.26
C THR A 324 -22.42 -0.28 -6.16
N ARG A 325 -21.96 0.73 -6.90
CA ARG A 325 -20.72 0.69 -7.67
C ARG A 325 -19.69 1.67 -7.11
N ALA A 326 -18.40 1.36 -7.27
CA ALA A 326 -17.30 2.19 -6.79
C ALA A 326 -16.95 3.32 -7.76
N TYR A 327 -16.75 4.51 -7.20
CA TYR A 327 -16.00 5.60 -7.83
C TYR A 327 -14.59 5.59 -7.24
N CYS A 328 -13.60 5.16 -8.01
CA CYS A 328 -12.22 5.08 -7.57
C CYS A 328 -11.50 6.41 -7.83
N HIS A 329 -11.18 7.16 -6.78
CA HIS A 329 -10.30 8.32 -6.87
C HIS A 329 -8.86 7.85 -6.67
N VAL A 330 -8.02 8.03 -7.70
CA VAL A 330 -6.64 7.54 -7.69
C VAL A 330 -5.65 8.70 -7.85
N VAL A 331 -4.53 8.62 -7.14
CA VAL A 331 -3.47 9.64 -7.12
C VAL A 331 -2.14 9.03 -7.56
N GLY A 332 -1.19 9.88 -7.94
CA GLY A 332 0.15 9.45 -8.30
C GLY A 332 0.94 8.92 -7.10
N LEU A 333 1.11 7.60 -7.00
CA LEU A 333 1.85 6.98 -5.91
C LEU A 333 3.36 7.09 -6.16
N GLY A 334 4.11 7.80 -5.30
CA GLY A 334 5.56 8.01 -5.50
C GLY A 334 5.90 8.87 -6.73
N LEU A 335 4.94 9.69 -7.20
CA LEU A 335 5.15 10.64 -8.31
C LEU A 335 5.50 12.07 -7.83
N GLY A 336 5.71 12.25 -6.53
CA GLY A 336 6.20 13.50 -5.94
C GLY A 336 7.73 13.51 -5.87
N VAL A 337 8.27 13.79 -4.68
CA VAL A 337 9.72 13.82 -4.42
C VAL A 337 10.45 12.50 -4.69
N TRP A 338 9.72 11.39 -4.78
CA TRP A 338 10.28 10.08 -5.13
C TRP A 338 10.43 9.84 -6.63
N GLN A 339 9.87 10.69 -7.49
CA GLN A 339 9.93 10.49 -8.93
C GLN A 339 11.35 10.72 -9.47
N VAL A 340 11.84 9.79 -10.30
CA VAL A 340 13.11 9.91 -11.03
C VAL A 340 12.94 10.23 -12.51
N HIS A 341 11.76 9.95 -13.08
CA HIS A 341 11.47 10.26 -14.47
C HIS A 341 9.98 10.50 -14.75
N GLN A 342 9.68 11.43 -15.66
CA GLN A 342 8.31 11.82 -16.03
C GLN A 342 7.46 10.67 -16.58
N THR A 343 8.07 9.64 -17.17
CA THR A 343 7.35 8.48 -17.73
C THR A 343 6.68 7.62 -16.67
N GLN A 344 7.12 7.65 -15.40
CA GLN A 344 6.53 6.86 -14.30
C GLN A 344 5.02 7.08 -14.18
N LYS A 345 4.56 8.29 -14.46
CA LYS A 345 3.14 8.65 -14.47
C LYS A 345 2.34 7.85 -15.50
N GLN A 346 2.82 7.80 -16.75
CA GLN A 346 2.22 7.00 -17.81
C GLN A 346 2.32 5.51 -17.49
N LEU A 347 3.46 5.05 -16.96
CA LEU A 347 3.64 3.65 -16.57
C LEU A 347 2.63 3.19 -15.52
N GLN A 348 2.28 4.06 -14.55
CA GLN A 348 1.19 3.76 -13.60
C GLN A 348 -0.16 3.64 -14.31
N VAL A 349 -0.52 4.59 -15.19
CA VAL A 349 -1.78 4.52 -15.97
C VAL A 349 -1.86 3.25 -16.81
N GLU A 350 -0.74 2.83 -17.40
CA GLU A 350 -0.67 1.56 -18.13
C GLU A 350 -0.90 0.34 -17.23
N VAL A 351 -0.43 0.36 -15.97
CA VAL A 351 -0.73 -0.72 -15.02
C VAL A 351 -2.24 -0.82 -14.76
N TYR A 352 -2.93 0.30 -14.58
CA TYR A 352 -4.40 0.29 -14.50
C TYR A 352 -5.01 -0.30 -15.78
N ALA A 353 -4.56 0.16 -16.96
CA ALA A 353 -5.04 -0.34 -18.24
C ALA A 353 -4.85 -1.86 -18.40
N ASP A 354 -3.73 -2.39 -17.93
CA ASP A 354 -3.44 -3.82 -17.94
C ASP A 354 -4.38 -4.57 -16.98
N ILE A 355 -4.60 -4.07 -15.76
CA ILE A 355 -5.54 -4.66 -14.80
C ILE A 355 -6.97 -4.67 -15.34
N LEU A 356 -7.43 -3.57 -15.95
CA LEU A 356 -8.78 -3.48 -16.54
C LEU A 356 -9.06 -4.54 -17.61
N ARG A 357 -8.00 -5.01 -18.30
CA ARG A 357 -8.07 -6.06 -19.33
C ARG A 357 -7.92 -7.46 -18.77
N THR A 358 -7.34 -7.63 -17.58
CA THR A 358 -6.99 -8.94 -17.02
C THR A 358 -7.80 -9.34 -15.80
N ARG A 359 -8.49 -8.41 -15.15
CA ARG A 359 -9.23 -8.67 -13.91
C ARG A 359 -10.72 -8.31 -14.06
N PRO A 360 -11.65 -9.17 -13.64
CA PRO A 360 -13.07 -8.81 -13.57
C PRO A 360 -13.30 -7.78 -12.46
N LEU A 361 -13.93 -6.66 -12.80
CA LEU A 361 -14.24 -5.53 -11.91
C LEU A 361 -15.68 -5.02 -12.16
N PRO A 362 -16.72 -5.87 -12.01
CA PRO A 362 -18.09 -5.53 -12.38
C PRO A 362 -18.71 -4.42 -11.52
N PHE A 363 -18.20 -4.19 -10.32
CA PHE A 363 -18.69 -3.19 -9.39
C PHE A 363 -17.85 -1.91 -9.40
N VAL A 364 -16.71 -1.86 -10.10
CA VAL A 364 -16.04 -0.58 -10.38
C VAL A 364 -16.82 0.14 -11.48
N ALA A 365 -17.27 1.37 -11.22
CA ALA A 365 -17.95 2.21 -12.22
C ALA A 365 -17.02 3.25 -12.83
N ASP A 366 -16.12 3.83 -12.03
CA ASP A 366 -15.29 4.95 -12.45
C ASP A 366 -13.87 4.81 -11.90
N ILE A 367 -12.89 5.25 -12.69
CA ILE A 367 -11.53 5.52 -12.22
C ILE A 367 -11.19 6.96 -12.60
N ASP A 368 -10.99 7.79 -11.59
CA ASP A 368 -10.58 9.19 -11.72
C ASP A 368 -9.10 9.35 -11.38
N PHE A 369 -8.29 9.50 -12.43
CA PHE A 369 -6.86 9.79 -12.36
C PHE A 369 -6.63 11.26 -12.01
N SER A 370 -6.67 11.57 -10.71
CA SER A 370 -6.49 12.94 -10.22
C SER A 370 -5.01 13.35 -10.18
N TYR A 371 -4.71 14.52 -10.73
CA TYR A 371 -3.35 15.07 -10.88
C TYR A 371 -2.40 14.24 -11.76
N PHE A 372 -2.92 13.25 -12.50
CA PHE A 372 -2.16 12.57 -13.55
C PHE A 372 -1.99 13.46 -14.78
N GLY A 373 -3.00 14.24 -15.17
CA GLY A 373 -2.90 15.02 -16.40
C GLY A 373 -1.97 16.24 -16.32
N LEU A 374 -1.08 16.39 -17.31
CA LEU A 374 -0.30 17.61 -17.57
C LEU A 374 -1.06 18.58 -18.50
N GLY A 375 -2.35 18.35 -18.75
CA GLY A 375 -3.15 19.16 -19.67
C GLY A 375 -2.83 18.92 -21.14
N ARG A 376 -2.50 17.68 -21.50
CA ARG A 376 -2.31 17.29 -22.90
C ARG A 376 -3.56 16.62 -23.44
N ASP A 377 -3.86 16.87 -24.72
CA ASP A 377 -4.95 16.24 -25.45
C ASP A 377 -4.71 14.74 -25.75
N ASP A 378 -3.82 14.03 -25.03
CA ASP A 378 -3.47 12.63 -25.23
C ASP A 378 -3.55 11.75 -23.98
N ASP A 379 -3.91 12.29 -22.80
CA ASP A 379 -4.12 11.49 -21.59
C ASP A 379 -5.21 10.42 -21.83
N HIS A 380 -4.84 9.15 -21.67
CA HIS A 380 -5.73 8.01 -21.86
C HIS A 380 -5.33 6.81 -20.99
N CYS A 381 -6.33 6.03 -20.58
CA CYS A 381 -6.15 4.73 -19.94
C CYS A 381 -6.78 3.66 -20.84
N ALA A 382 -6.02 2.64 -21.21
CA ALA A 382 -6.46 1.57 -22.13
C ALA A 382 -7.01 2.06 -23.49
N GLY A 383 -6.52 3.21 -23.98
CA GLY A 383 -7.00 3.88 -25.20
C GLY A 383 -8.24 4.76 -25.00
N VAL A 384 -8.76 4.85 -23.77
CA VAL A 384 -9.95 5.62 -23.40
C VAL A 384 -9.54 6.94 -22.77
N ARG A 385 -10.08 8.03 -23.31
CA ARG A 385 -9.81 9.41 -22.89
C ARG A 385 -10.76 9.83 -21.77
N ASN A 386 -10.49 10.98 -21.16
CA ASN A 386 -11.35 11.59 -20.14
C ASN A 386 -12.83 11.62 -20.57
N GLY A 387 -13.73 11.14 -19.71
CA GLY A 387 -15.17 11.02 -19.94
C GLY A 387 -15.60 9.81 -20.78
N GLY A 388 -14.65 9.09 -21.39
CA GLY A 388 -14.90 7.87 -22.14
C GLY A 388 -15.14 6.66 -21.24
N VAL A 389 -15.65 5.58 -21.83
CA VAL A 389 -15.94 4.32 -21.14
C VAL A 389 -15.05 3.23 -21.72
N PHE A 390 -14.29 2.57 -20.85
CA PHE A 390 -13.63 1.31 -21.15
C PHE A 390 -14.65 0.18 -21.07
N THR A 391 -14.73 -0.62 -22.15
CA THR A 391 -15.51 -1.85 -22.17
C THR A 391 -14.59 -3.02 -22.50
N GLY A 392 -14.53 -4.01 -21.62
CA GLY A 392 -13.74 -5.21 -21.82
C GLY A 392 -14.41 -6.41 -21.16
N THR A 393 -14.26 -7.60 -21.74
CA THR A 393 -14.76 -8.85 -21.15
C THR A 393 -13.59 -9.65 -20.61
N VAL A 394 -13.62 -9.92 -19.30
CA VAL A 394 -12.63 -10.73 -18.60
C VAL A 394 -13.35 -11.93 -18.01
N THR A 395 -12.94 -13.14 -18.37
CA THR A 395 -13.54 -14.40 -17.86
C THR A 395 -15.08 -14.44 -17.92
N GLY A 396 -15.68 -13.82 -18.95
CA GLY A 396 -17.14 -13.75 -19.13
C GLY A 396 -17.84 -12.64 -18.35
N VAL A 397 -17.11 -11.87 -17.54
CA VAL A 397 -17.60 -10.67 -16.85
C VAL A 397 -17.27 -9.43 -17.68
N VAL A 398 -18.26 -8.55 -17.86
CA VAL A 398 -18.08 -7.28 -18.57
C VAL A 398 -17.64 -6.20 -17.58
N ASN A 399 -16.46 -5.63 -17.82
CA ASN A 399 -16.03 -4.39 -17.22
C ASN A 399 -16.56 -3.23 -18.07
N GLU A 400 -17.34 -2.34 -17.46
CA GLU A 400 -17.79 -1.09 -18.07
C GLU A 400 -17.43 0.06 -17.12
N ILE A 401 -16.28 0.70 -17.38
CA ILE A 401 -15.64 1.63 -16.43
C ILE A 401 -15.38 2.95 -17.12
N ARG A 402 -15.94 4.03 -16.56
CA ARG A 402 -15.70 5.39 -17.04
C ARG A 402 -14.35 5.89 -16.55
N ILE A 403 -13.58 6.47 -17.47
CA ILE A 403 -12.24 6.98 -17.18
C ILE A 403 -12.30 8.50 -17.08
N HIS A 404 -11.77 9.04 -15.98
CA HIS A 404 -11.61 10.47 -15.77
C HIS A 404 -10.14 10.83 -15.59
N PHE A 405 -9.75 12.00 -16.09
CA PHE A 405 -8.50 12.66 -15.79
C PHE A 405 -8.83 14.05 -15.26
N SER A 406 -8.52 14.30 -13.99
CA SER A 406 -8.99 15.49 -13.29
C SER A 406 -7.94 16.07 -12.34
N ARG A 407 -8.38 17.05 -11.54
CA ARG A 407 -7.68 17.54 -10.35
C ARG A 407 -8.62 17.52 -9.13
N ARG A 408 -9.56 16.57 -9.12
CA ARG A 408 -10.55 16.42 -8.06
C ARG A 408 -9.86 16.11 -6.74
N ASP A 409 -10.28 16.74 -5.64
CA ASP A 409 -9.82 16.38 -4.30
C ASP A 409 -10.41 15.02 -3.86
N PRO A 410 -9.73 14.23 -3.01
CA PRO A 410 -10.10 12.84 -2.72
C PRO A 410 -11.55 12.63 -2.29
N ALA A 411 -12.06 13.50 -1.42
CA ALA A 411 -13.36 13.39 -0.79
C ALA A 411 -14.40 14.38 -1.31
N ALA A 412 -14.15 15.12 -2.40
CA ALA A 412 -15.13 16.04 -2.98
C ALA A 412 -16.49 15.35 -3.26
N LYS A 413 -17.61 16.06 -3.14
CA LYS A 413 -18.94 15.43 -3.31
C LYS A 413 -19.09 14.81 -4.70
N LEU A 414 -19.59 13.58 -4.78
CA LEU A 414 -19.99 12.97 -6.05
C LEU A 414 -21.36 13.52 -6.46
N THR A 415 -21.49 13.98 -7.71
CA THR A 415 -22.69 14.67 -8.19
C THR A 415 -23.14 14.13 -9.54
N GLY A 416 -24.39 14.41 -9.92
CA GLY A 416 -24.93 14.01 -11.21
C GLY A 416 -24.96 12.49 -11.38
N VAL A 417 -24.33 11.98 -12.44
CA VAL A 417 -24.30 10.53 -12.74
C VAL A 417 -23.46 9.72 -11.76
N ASP A 418 -22.66 10.39 -10.92
CA ASP A 418 -21.79 9.75 -9.94
C ASP A 418 -22.39 9.75 -8.52
N GLU A 419 -23.49 10.47 -8.30
CA GLU A 419 -24.17 10.55 -7.02
C GLU A 419 -24.60 9.15 -6.52
N GLY A 420 -24.34 8.86 -5.23
CA GLY A 420 -24.70 7.59 -4.59
C GLY A 420 -23.77 6.41 -4.88
N LYS A 421 -22.72 6.60 -5.70
CA LYS A 421 -21.62 5.62 -5.81
C LYS A 421 -20.80 5.58 -4.53
N LEU A 422 -20.18 4.43 -4.24
CA LEU A 422 -19.23 4.32 -3.14
C LEU A 422 -17.92 5.01 -3.53
N LEU A 423 -17.57 6.10 -2.84
CA LEU A 423 -16.25 6.69 -2.97
C LEU A 423 -15.18 5.76 -2.37
N VAL A 424 -14.21 5.37 -3.19
CA VAL A 424 -13.01 4.65 -2.77
C VAL A 424 -11.80 5.48 -3.20
N ALA A 425 -11.16 6.15 -2.26
CA ALA A 425 -10.06 7.08 -2.53
C ALA A 425 -8.70 6.50 -2.12
N GLN A 426 -7.64 6.92 -2.81
CA GLN A 426 -6.25 6.63 -2.46
C GLN A 426 -5.60 7.83 -1.79
N TYR A 427 -4.70 7.57 -0.84
CA TYR A 427 -3.66 8.52 -0.48
C TYR A 427 -2.29 7.86 -0.52
N ALA A 428 -1.28 8.65 -0.87
CA ALA A 428 0.11 8.21 -0.83
C ALA A 428 0.59 8.20 0.62
N TRP A 429 1.17 7.07 1.03
CA TRP A 429 1.72 6.81 2.36
C TRP A 429 3.20 6.43 2.29
N ASP A 430 3.87 6.37 3.45
CA ASP A 430 5.23 5.90 3.64
C ASP A 430 5.28 4.49 4.27
N SER A 431 6.18 3.65 3.75
CA SER A 431 6.41 2.28 4.21
C SER A 431 6.83 2.15 5.66
N ASN A 432 7.40 3.21 6.26
CA ASN A 432 7.98 3.17 7.60
C ASN A 432 7.44 4.28 8.49
N ALA A 433 6.19 4.73 8.30
CA ALA A 433 5.55 5.67 9.22
C ALA A 433 4.17 5.18 9.67
N ARG A 434 3.65 5.76 10.76
CA ARG A 434 2.23 5.66 11.11
C ARG A 434 1.37 6.40 10.08
N PRO A 435 0.07 6.08 9.92
CA PRO A 435 -0.81 6.83 9.04
C PRO A 435 -0.80 8.31 9.42
N GLY A 436 -0.63 9.18 8.43
CA GLY A 436 -0.50 10.62 8.62
C GLY A 436 0.94 11.14 8.63
N ASN A 437 1.94 10.30 8.93
CA ASN A 437 3.37 10.62 8.85
C ASN A 437 3.72 12.02 9.38
N GLU A 438 4.01 13.00 8.52
CA GLU A 438 4.41 14.36 8.91
C GLU A 438 3.31 15.11 9.69
N TYR A 439 2.06 14.64 9.63
CA TYR A 439 0.95 15.09 10.49
C TYR A 439 1.35 15.12 11.97
N TRP A 440 2.01 14.06 12.46
CA TRP A 440 2.30 13.90 13.88
C TRP A 440 3.32 14.92 14.43
N ILE A 441 4.02 15.63 13.56
CA ILE A 441 4.92 16.74 13.91
C ILE A 441 4.35 18.11 13.48
N GLY A 442 3.05 18.19 13.21
CA GLY A 442 2.33 19.42 12.90
C GLY A 442 2.53 19.93 11.46
N MET A 443 3.11 19.13 10.57
CA MET A 443 3.32 19.52 9.17
C MET A 443 2.08 19.19 8.32
N LEU A 444 0.98 19.91 8.59
CA LEU A 444 -0.37 19.57 8.09
C LEU A 444 -0.57 19.65 6.56
N THR A 445 0.38 20.27 5.83
CA THR A 445 0.27 20.49 4.38
C THR A 445 1.43 19.88 3.58
N ALA A 446 2.31 19.11 4.23
CA ALA A 446 3.58 18.70 3.64
C ALA A 446 3.45 17.68 2.49
N SER A 447 2.52 16.74 2.60
CA SER A 447 2.41 15.62 1.67
C SER A 447 1.00 15.03 1.63
N GLY A 448 0.85 13.86 0.97
CA GLY A 448 -0.43 13.11 0.90
C GLY A 448 -0.90 12.63 2.26
N ASP A 449 0.05 12.26 3.11
CA ASP A 449 -0.17 11.74 4.44
C ASP A 449 -0.89 12.71 5.38
N PRO A 450 -0.37 13.92 5.65
CA PRO A 450 -1.07 14.87 6.50
C PRO A 450 -2.37 15.36 5.88
N ALA A 451 -2.44 15.52 4.55
CA ALA A 451 -3.70 15.88 3.90
C ALA A 451 -4.80 14.82 4.16
N ALA A 452 -4.45 13.53 4.10
CA ALA A 452 -5.36 12.42 4.37
C ALA A 452 -5.77 12.31 5.85
N ALA A 453 -4.79 12.47 6.76
CA ALA A 453 -5.03 12.52 8.19
C ALA A 453 -5.92 13.70 8.58
N CYS A 454 -5.71 14.86 7.96
CA CYS A 454 -6.48 16.06 8.22
C CYS A 454 -7.91 15.98 7.64
N CYS A 455 -8.12 15.28 6.52
CA CYS A 455 -9.43 15.21 5.90
C CYS A 455 -10.34 14.10 6.44
N SER A 456 -9.85 13.23 7.32
CA SER A 456 -10.57 12.01 7.74
C SER A 456 -10.06 11.43 9.07
N HIS A 457 -10.65 10.32 9.53
CA HIS A 457 -10.19 9.62 10.74
C HIS A 457 -9.09 8.57 10.51
N VAL A 458 -8.40 8.56 9.36
CA VAL A 458 -7.41 7.50 9.04
C VAL A 458 -6.20 7.48 9.98
N ALA A 459 -5.82 8.61 10.56
CA ALA A 459 -4.74 8.69 11.56
C ALA A 459 -4.99 7.82 12.81
N GLU A 460 -6.25 7.44 13.05
CA GLU A 460 -6.67 6.57 14.15
C GLU A 460 -7.20 5.23 13.64
N LEU A 461 -8.09 5.24 12.65
CA LEU A 461 -8.69 4.03 12.12
C LEU A 461 -7.67 3.09 11.47
N GLN A 462 -6.62 3.62 10.85
CA GLN A 462 -5.57 2.80 10.23
C GLN A 462 -4.35 2.63 11.14
N ASN A 463 -4.38 3.19 12.35
CA ASN A 463 -3.27 3.16 13.29
C ASN A 463 -3.40 1.96 14.25
N PRO A 464 -2.47 1.00 14.27
CA PRO A 464 -2.53 -0.16 15.15
C PRO A 464 -2.50 0.17 16.65
N ASP A 465 -2.02 1.36 17.03
CA ASP A 465 -2.01 1.79 18.43
C ASP A 465 -3.44 2.17 18.90
N VAL A 466 -4.35 2.49 17.98
CA VAL A 466 -5.75 2.82 18.28
C VAL A 466 -6.70 1.71 17.82
N ASN A 467 -6.64 1.32 16.55
CA ASN A 467 -7.52 0.30 15.98
C ASN A 467 -6.85 -1.09 15.99
N PRO A 468 -7.36 -2.07 16.76
CA PRO A 468 -6.78 -3.41 16.81
C PRO A 468 -6.98 -4.23 15.53
N PHE A 469 -7.90 -3.84 14.63
CA PHE A 469 -8.21 -4.60 13.42
C PHE A 469 -7.24 -4.37 12.26
N THR A 470 -6.30 -3.42 12.37
CA THR A 470 -5.34 -3.15 11.29
C THR A 470 -4.49 -4.38 10.93
N GLY A 471 -4.33 -5.34 11.85
CA GLY A 471 -3.65 -6.61 11.61
C GLY A 471 -4.42 -7.63 10.75
N ASN A 472 -5.72 -7.43 10.52
CA ASN A 472 -6.48 -8.27 9.59
C ASN A 472 -6.00 -8.01 8.17
N SER A 473 -5.85 -9.06 7.36
CA SER A 473 -5.32 -8.91 5.99
C SER A 473 -6.22 -9.56 4.96
N ARG A 474 -6.38 -8.91 3.80
CA ARG A 474 -7.00 -9.47 2.60
C ARG A 474 -5.98 -9.50 1.47
N CYS A 475 -5.80 -10.66 0.87
CA CYS A 475 -4.89 -10.84 -0.26
C CYS A 475 -5.71 -11.13 -1.51
N TRP A 476 -5.47 -10.35 -2.57
CA TRP A 476 -6.28 -10.34 -3.78
C TRP A 476 -5.66 -11.10 -4.94
#